data_AF-A0A938IWZ4-F1
#
_entry.id   AF-A0A938IWZ4-F1
#
_cell.length_a   1.000
_cell.length_b   1.000
_cell.length_c   1.000
_cell.angle_alpha   90.00
_cell.angle_beta   90.00
_cell.angle_gamma   90.00
#
_symmetry.space_group_name_H-M   'P 1'
#
loop_
_entity.id
_entity.type
_entity.pdbx_description
1 polymer ?
#
loop_
_entity_poly.entity_id
_entity_poly.type
_entity_poly.pdbx_seq_one_letter_code
_entity_poly.pdbx_strand_id
1 'polypeptide(L)'
;MIYKRRRQAALATVVALTLSSASAIGAPEGAPEGLKGVPIPTPSNLYDFVANKSAAIVLGKALFWDMQVGSDGVQACASCHFHAGTDNRSKNAVNPGLARASSPTVANPDLTFQVGGPNHQFVASDFPFFQKEKPDDPKSRTTRDVNDIAGSPGVSRSVFGSGPPGQSWDNYFLVPDNVFKVGTINTRRVENRNTPTTINAVFNFRNFWDGRAQFLFNGVNPFGARDPNARVFRNIGGTVTPVQVRIDNASLASQAVGPPPNNIEMSADGRTLMDIGKRLLTAQPLKLQGVAMDDSVLGPYAKAWGGGLTIATYQQLVQTAF
;
A
#
# COMPACT_ATOMS: atom_id res chain seq x y z
N MET A 1 -5.06 52.61 -55.80
CA MET A 1 -3.65 52.38 -56.19
C MET A 1 -2.87 52.04 -54.92
N ILE A 2 -2.67 50.76 -54.66
CA ILE A 2 -2.22 50.19 -53.37
C ILE A 2 -0.70 49.99 -53.47
N TYR A 3 0.10 50.73 -52.70
CA TYR A 3 1.56 50.58 -52.72
C TYR A 3 2.07 49.87 -51.45
N LYS A 4 2.55 48.64 -51.67
CA LYS A 4 3.24 47.78 -50.70
C LYS A 4 4.56 48.43 -50.24
N ARG A 5 4.77 48.56 -48.93
CA ARG A 5 6.11 48.79 -48.34
C ARG A 5 6.75 47.44 -48.00
N ARG A 6 7.79 47.08 -48.76
CA ARG A 6 8.74 46.02 -48.42
C ARG A 6 9.55 46.48 -47.20
N ARG A 7 9.51 45.71 -46.11
CA ARG A 7 10.51 45.82 -45.02
C ARG A 7 11.55 44.75 -45.27
N GLN A 8 12.80 45.18 -45.47
CA GLN A 8 13.97 44.32 -45.54
C GLN A 8 14.19 43.68 -44.17
N ALA A 9 14.27 42.35 -44.13
CA ALA A 9 14.65 41.60 -42.95
C ALA A 9 16.17 41.67 -42.81
N ALA A 10 16.66 42.32 -41.77
CA ALA A 10 18.05 42.21 -41.34
C ALA A 10 18.24 40.83 -40.70
N LEU A 11 19.10 39.99 -41.28
CA LEU A 11 19.58 38.77 -40.63
C LEU A 11 20.42 39.17 -39.41
N ALA A 12 19.85 38.99 -38.22
CA ALA A 12 20.62 38.96 -36.98
C ALA A 12 21.13 37.53 -36.78
N THR A 13 22.42 37.32 -37.06
CA THR A 13 23.11 36.06 -36.77
C THR A 13 23.21 35.90 -35.26
N VAL A 14 22.30 35.11 -34.67
CA VAL A 14 22.39 34.71 -33.26
C VAL A 14 23.49 33.65 -33.16
N VAL A 15 24.65 34.06 -32.67
CA VAL A 15 25.69 33.12 -32.21
C VAL A 15 25.18 32.47 -30.93
N ALA A 16 24.61 31.28 -31.05
CA ALA A 16 24.26 30.46 -29.89
C ALA A 16 25.57 29.94 -29.26
N LEU A 17 26.04 30.59 -28.19
CA LEU A 17 27.03 30.00 -27.30
C LEU A 17 26.39 28.77 -26.64
N THR A 18 26.72 27.58 -27.15
CA THR A 18 26.43 26.32 -26.45
C THR A 18 27.37 26.21 -25.25
N LEU A 19 26.97 26.76 -24.11
CA LEU A 19 27.55 26.37 -22.82
C LEU A 19 27.12 24.92 -22.56
N SER A 20 28.00 23.99 -22.93
CA SER A 20 27.94 22.62 -22.45
C SER A 20 28.28 22.62 -20.96
N SER A 21 27.31 22.89 -20.10
CA SER A 21 27.36 22.45 -18.71
C SER A 21 27.24 20.93 -18.72
N ALA A 22 28.39 20.26 -18.84
CA ALA A 22 28.50 18.89 -18.39
C ALA A 22 28.20 18.90 -16.89
N SER A 23 26.96 18.62 -16.52
CA SER A 23 26.63 18.23 -15.16
C SER A 23 27.38 16.93 -14.92
N ALA A 24 28.58 17.04 -14.37
CA ALA A 24 29.20 15.93 -13.66
C ALA A 24 28.20 15.57 -12.56
N ILE A 25 27.40 14.53 -12.80
CA ILE A 25 26.68 13.85 -11.74
C ILE A 25 27.79 13.33 -10.86
N GLY A 26 28.09 14.06 -9.79
CA GLY A 26 29.04 13.61 -8.77
C GLY A 26 28.63 12.21 -8.36
N ALA A 27 29.58 11.27 -8.41
CA ALA A 27 29.37 9.97 -7.79
C ALA A 27 28.85 10.23 -6.36
N PRO A 28 27.86 9.44 -5.89
CA PRO A 28 27.29 9.65 -4.57
C PRO A 28 28.42 9.72 -3.53
N GLU A 29 28.45 10.82 -2.77
CA GLU A 29 29.39 11.04 -1.68
C GLU A 29 29.21 9.92 -0.64
N GLY A 30 30.18 9.01 -0.58
CA GLY A 30 30.28 7.99 0.46
C GLY A 30 29.20 6.91 0.45
N ALA A 31 29.43 5.83 1.20
CA ALA A 31 28.35 4.93 1.56
C ALA A 31 27.35 5.70 2.45
N PRO A 32 26.04 5.50 2.30
CA PRO A 32 25.06 6.10 3.20
C PRO A 32 25.39 5.75 4.65
N GLU A 33 25.40 6.74 5.53
CA GLU A 33 25.55 6.50 6.96
C GLU A 33 24.39 5.65 7.49
N GLY A 34 24.67 4.83 8.50
CA GLY A 34 23.63 4.02 9.13
C GLY A 34 22.59 4.87 9.84
N LEU A 35 21.32 4.46 9.81
CA LEU A 35 20.21 5.16 10.48
C LEU A 35 20.23 5.06 12.02
N LYS A 36 21.31 4.56 12.61
CA LYS A 36 21.43 4.37 14.06
C LYS A 36 21.46 5.73 14.76
N GLY A 37 20.50 5.97 15.64
CA GLY A 37 20.39 7.23 16.39
C GLY A 37 19.73 8.37 15.59
N VAL A 38 19.37 8.15 14.32
CA VAL A 38 18.57 9.12 13.57
C VAL A 38 17.19 9.24 14.22
N PRO A 39 16.73 10.46 14.57
CA PRO A 39 15.41 10.65 15.15
C PRO A 39 14.31 10.13 14.23
N ILE A 40 13.36 9.38 14.79
CA ILE A 40 12.22 8.86 14.02
C ILE A 40 11.30 10.02 13.64
N PRO A 41 11.03 10.25 12.34
CA PRO A 41 10.07 11.27 11.91
C PRO A 41 8.71 11.03 12.58
N THR A 42 8.21 12.06 13.27
CA THR A 42 6.92 12.02 13.97
C THR A 42 6.09 13.19 13.49
N PRO A 43 4.76 13.05 13.30
CA PRO A 43 3.91 14.18 12.94
C PRO A 43 4.04 15.32 13.95
N SER A 44 4.17 16.56 13.47
CA SER A 44 4.28 17.75 14.31
C SER A 44 3.03 18.00 15.14
N ASN A 45 1.87 17.55 14.64
CA ASN A 45 0.56 17.66 15.29
C ASN A 45 0.01 16.32 15.80
N LEU A 46 0.88 15.34 16.11
CA LEU A 46 0.45 14.02 16.54
C LEU A 46 -0.57 14.06 17.70
N TYR A 47 -0.32 14.94 18.68
CA TYR A 47 -1.13 15.04 19.91
C TYR A 47 -2.44 15.83 19.73
N ASP A 48 -2.71 16.38 18.55
CA ASP A 48 -4.05 16.87 18.21
C ASP A 48 -5.04 15.72 18.03
N PHE A 49 -4.52 14.50 17.81
CA PHE A 49 -5.30 13.29 17.54
C PHE A 49 -5.06 12.20 18.58
N VAL A 50 -3.81 11.96 18.97
CA VAL A 50 -3.44 10.81 19.81
C VAL A 50 -3.30 11.25 21.26
N ALA A 51 -4.23 10.84 22.12
CA ALA A 51 -4.17 11.07 23.56
C ALA A 51 -3.12 10.19 24.27
N ASN A 52 -2.95 8.94 23.82
CA ASN A 52 -1.99 8.00 24.40
C ASN A 52 -1.19 7.27 23.32
N LYS A 53 0.06 7.70 23.15
CA LYS A 53 0.97 7.14 22.14
C LYS A 53 1.25 5.64 22.36
N SER A 54 1.41 5.20 23.61
CA SER A 54 1.67 3.79 23.91
C SER A 54 0.47 2.91 23.54
N ALA A 55 -0.75 3.36 23.85
CA ALA A 55 -1.98 2.66 23.44
C ALA A 55 -2.16 2.67 21.91
N ALA A 56 -1.80 3.77 21.23
CA ALA A 56 -1.81 3.82 19.77
C ALA A 56 -0.82 2.82 19.13
N ILE A 57 0.34 2.60 19.75
CA ILE A 57 1.31 1.57 19.32
C ILE A 57 0.72 0.16 19.50
N VAL A 58 0.07 -0.12 20.63
CA VAL A 58 -0.63 -1.40 20.85
C VAL A 58 -1.73 -1.62 19.81
N LEU A 59 -2.57 -0.62 19.57
CA LEU A 59 -3.64 -0.65 18.58
C LEU A 59 -3.08 -0.87 17.16
N GLY A 60 -2.06 -0.11 16.76
CA GLY A 60 -1.44 -0.22 15.44
C GLY A 60 -0.83 -1.60 15.21
N LYS A 61 -0.12 -2.14 16.21
CA LYS A 61 0.45 -3.50 16.11
C LYS A 61 -0.66 -4.55 16.08
N ALA A 62 -1.70 -4.44 16.90
CA ALA A 62 -2.83 -5.36 16.83
C ALA A 62 -3.46 -5.38 15.43
N LEU A 63 -3.82 -4.21 14.86
CA LEU A 63 -4.41 -4.12 13.53
C LEU A 63 -3.49 -4.66 12.42
N PHE A 64 -2.18 -4.46 12.52
CA PHE A 64 -1.23 -4.96 11.53
C PHE A 64 -1.23 -6.49 11.43
N TRP A 65 -1.40 -7.17 12.56
CA TRP A 65 -1.38 -8.63 12.66
C TRP A 65 -2.78 -9.26 12.61
N ASP A 66 -3.86 -8.47 12.66
CA ASP A 66 -5.19 -9.04 12.82
C ASP A 66 -5.83 -9.51 11.51
N MET A 67 -5.95 -10.83 11.34
CA MET A 67 -6.67 -11.45 10.23
C MET A 67 -8.15 -11.01 10.16
N GLN A 68 -8.71 -10.53 11.27
CA GLN A 68 -10.07 -9.99 11.30
C GLN A 68 -10.22 -8.69 10.52
N VAL A 69 -9.13 -7.98 10.18
CA VAL A 69 -9.20 -6.77 9.34
C VAL A 69 -9.64 -7.14 7.92
N GLY A 70 -9.14 -8.25 7.37
CA GLY A 70 -9.53 -8.76 6.06
C GLY A 70 -10.96 -9.31 6.04
N SER A 71 -11.53 -9.44 4.85
CA SER A 71 -12.90 -9.95 4.69
C SER A 71 -13.04 -11.44 4.96
N ASP A 72 -11.99 -12.21 4.67
CA ASP A 72 -12.00 -13.67 4.76
C ASP A 72 -11.61 -14.21 6.14
N GLY A 73 -11.20 -13.34 7.06
CA GLY A 73 -10.69 -13.76 8.37
C GLY A 73 -9.33 -14.46 8.30
N VAL A 74 -8.59 -14.30 7.19
CA VAL A 74 -7.28 -14.93 6.95
C VAL A 74 -6.22 -13.89 6.57
N GLN A 75 -6.58 -12.90 5.75
CA GLN A 75 -5.61 -11.94 5.26
C GLN A 75 -5.43 -10.74 6.22
N ALA A 76 -4.20 -10.53 6.67
CA ALA A 76 -3.76 -9.37 7.46
C ALA A 76 -2.61 -8.64 6.73
N CYS A 77 -2.20 -7.46 7.21
CA CYS A 77 -0.98 -6.81 6.70
C CYS A 77 0.24 -7.74 6.88
N ALA A 78 0.34 -8.38 8.05
CA ALA A 78 1.40 -9.32 8.36
C ALA A 78 1.45 -10.54 7.43
N SER A 79 0.35 -10.94 6.78
CA SER A 79 0.33 -12.09 5.87
C SER A 79 1.25 -11.91 4.66
N CYS A 80 1.53 -10.67 4.26
CA CYS A 80 2.50 -10.35 3.20
C CYS A 80 3.79 -9.72 3.75
N HIS A 81 3.80 -9.19 4.97
CA HIS A 81 4.95 -8.49 5.55
C HIS A 81 5.69 -9.33 6.63
N PHE A 82 5.65 -10.65 6.55
CA PHE A 82 6.14 -11.54 7.62
C PHE A 82 7.65 -11.80 7.58
N HIS A 83 8.31 -11.68 6.43
CA HIS A 83 9.73 -12.01 6.30
C HIS A 83 10.55 -10.76 5.99
N ALA A 84 11.23 -10.21 7.00
CA ALA A 84 11.92 -8.91 6.92
C ALA A 84 11.01 -7.79 6.38
N GLY A 85 9.71 -7.85 6.70
CA GLY A 85 8.71 -6.92 6.20
C GLY A 85 8.31 -7.13 4.73
N THR A 86 8.72 -8.21 4.09
CA THR A 86 8.47 -8.52 2.66
C THR A 86 7.76 -9.85 2.47
N ASP A 87 7.24 -10.07 1.26
CA ASP A 87 6.61 -11.32 0.87
C ASP A 87 7.57 -12.16 0.01
N ASN A 88 8.14 -13.20 0.62
CA ASN A 88 9.06 -14.13 -0.04
C ASN A 88 8.35 -15.39 -0.58
N ARG A 89 7.01 -15.43 -0.57
CA ARG A 89 6.26 -16.55 -1.14
C ARG A 89 6.47 -16.59 -2.65
N SER A 90 6.73 -17.78 -3.18
CA SER A 90 7.00 -18.00 -4.60
C SER A 90 5.90 -18.77 -5.34
N LYS A 91 4.88 -19.22 -4.61
CA LYS A 91 3.70 -19.91 -5.16
C LYS A 91 2.51 -18.98 -5.22
N ASN A 92 1.76 -19.05 -6.33
CA ASN A 92 0.61 -18.18 -6.58
C ASN A 92 0.98 -16.69 -6.44
N ALA A 93 2.07 -16.30 -7.08
CA ALA A 93 2.68 -14.98 -6.95
C ALA A 93 2.84 -14.27 -8.31
N VAL A 94 2.11 -14.71 -9.34
CA VAL A 94 2.11 -14.08 -10.68
C VAL A 94 0.84 -13.23 -10.83
N ASN A 95 0.99 -11.99 -11.29
CA ASN A 95 -0.10 -11.11 -11.73
C ASN A 95 0.09 -10.81 -13.23
N PRO A 96 -0.92 -11.06 -14.09
CA PRO A 96 -0.83 -10.71 -15.51
C PRO A 96 -1.09 -9.22 -15.62
N GLY A 97 -0.15 -8.43 -16.15
CA GLY A 97 -0.08 -6.95 -16.03
C GLY A 97 -1.39 -6.15 -15.88
N LEU A 98 -2.07 -6.25 -14.73
CA LEU A 98 -3.44 -5.71 -14.54
C LEU A 98 -3.42 -4.19 -14.41
N ALA A 99 -2.28 -3.64 -14.00
CA ALA A 99 -2.05 -2.21 -13.89
C ALA A 99 -1.66 -1.56 -15.23
N ARG A 100 -1.59 -2.33 -16.32
CA ARG A 100 -1.21 -1.80 -17.64
C ARG A 100 -2.23 -0.76 -18.09
N ALA A 101 -1.71 0.34 -18.63
CA ALA A 101 -2.49 1.47 -19.14
C ALA A 101 -1.91 1.93 -20.48
N SER A 102 -2.77 2.34 -21.40
CA SER A 102 -2.35 2.93 -22.69
C SER A 102 -2.07 4.42 -22.58
N SER A 103 -2.59 5.08 -21.54
CA SER A 103 -2.27 6.45 -21.16
C SER A 103 -2.49 6.62 -19.64
N PRO A 104 -2.09 7.75 -19.03
CA PRO A 104 -2.36 8.02 -17.61
C PRO A 104 -3.85 7.96 -17.22
N THR A 105 -4.78 8.04 -18.18
CA THR A 105 -6.22 8.05 -17.96
C THR A 105 -6.95 6.85 -18.58
N VAL A 106 -6.27 6.01 -19.35
CA VAL A 106 -6.89 4.90 -20.08
C VAL A 106 -6.25 3.58 -19.65
N ALA A 107 -6.95 2.84 -18.80
CA ALA A 107 -6.55 1.50 -18.42
C ALA A 107 -6.60 0.54 -19.63
N ASN A 108 -5.64 -0.37 -19.70
CA ASN A 108 -5.53 -1.40 -20.73
C ASN A 108 -4.93 -2.69 -20.11
N PRO A 109 -5.65 -3.30 -19.16
CA PRO A 109 -5.12 -4.42 -18.37
C PRO A 109 -4.77 -5.59 -19.29
N ASP A 110 -3.63 -6.23 -19.04
CA ASP A 110 -3.34 -7.54 -19.62
C ASP A 110 -3.91 -8.61 -18.70
N LEU A 111 -4.72 -9.52 -19.25
CA LEU A 111 -5.32 -10.62 -18.50
C LEU A 111 -4.63 -11.96 -18.76
N THR A 112 -3.62 -11.97 -19.64
CA THR A 112 -2.93 -13.17 -20.09
C THR A 112 -1.63 -13.33 -19.33
N PHE A 113 -1.44 -14.48 -18.69
CA PHE A 113 -0.19 -14.81 -18.02
C PHE A 113 0.85 -15.26 -19.05
N GLN A 114 2.05 -14.71 -18.94
CA GLN A 114 3.21 -15.08 -19.74
C GLN A 114 4.15 -16.02 -18.98
N VAL A 115 4.01 -16.12 -17.65
CA VAL A 115 4.83 -16.96 -16.75
C VAL A 115 3.92 -17.86 -15.90
N GLY A 116 3.68 -19.08 -16.38
CA GLY A 116 3.00 -20.17 -15.66
C GLY A 116 1.49 -19.99 -15.45
N GLY A 117 1.08 -18.91 -14.77
CA GLY A 117 -0.31 -18.59 -14.47
C GLY A 117 -0.68 -18.61 -12.99
N PRO A 118 -1.98 -18.62 -12.65
CA PRO A 118 -2.46 -18.77 -11.29
C PRO A 118 -1.95 -20.06 -10.66
N ASN A 119 -1.62 -20.02 -9.36
CA ASN A 119 -1.01 -21.12 -8.60
C ASN A 119 0.36 -21.61 -9.09
N HIS A 120 1.00 -20.91 -10.05
CA HIS A 120 2.35 -21.21 -10.51
C HIS A 120 3.36 -21.14 -9.36
N GLN A 121 4.37 -22.01 -9.42
CA GLN A 121 5.52 -22.03 -8.52
C GLN A 121 6.70 -21.43 -9.27
N PHE A 122 7.15 -20.24 -8.86
CA PHE A 122 8.32 -19.63 -9.50
C PHE A 122 9.54 -20.55 -9.43
N VAL A 123 10.27 -20.58 -10.54
CA VAL A 123 11.59 -21.20 -10.69
C VAL A 123 12.60 -20.17 -11.16
N ALA A 124 13.90 -20.45 -11.01
CA ALA A 124 14.96 -19.49 -11.35
C ALA A 124 14.90 -19.02 -12.81
N SER A 125 14.54 -19.90 -13.75
CA SER A 125 14.42 -19.56 -15.18
C SER A 125 13.25 -18.61 -15.49
N ASP A 126 12.32 -18.42 -14.57
CA ASP A 126 11.24 -17.44 -14.74
C ASP A 126 11.77 -16.00 -14.68
N PHE A 127 12.97 -15.77 -14.15
CA PHE A 127 13.55 -14.45 -14.01
C PHE A 127 14.76 -14.24 -14.94
N PRO A 128 15.08 -12.97 -15.29
CA PRO A 128 14.27 -11.77 -15.04
C PRO A 128 13.11 -11.66 -16.04
N PHE A 129 12.06 -10.90 -15.71
CA PHE A 129 10.94 -10.66 -16.65
C PHE A 129 11.31 -9.71 -17.79
N PHE A 130 12.24 -8.79 -17.54
CA PHE A 130 12.81 -7.93 -18.55
C PHE A 130 14.32 -8.16 -18.64
N GLN A 131 14.83 -8.40 -19.84
CA GLN A 131 16.25 -8.65 -20.07
C GLN A 131 16.75 -7.98 -21.34
N LYS A 132 17.89 -7.31 -21.21
CA LYS A 132 18.70 -6.79 -22.30
C LYS A 132 19.89 -7.73 -22.56
N GLU A 133 20.30 -7.84 -23.82
CA GLU A 133 21.50 -8.58 -24.21
C GLU A 133 22.75 -8.04 -23.49
N LYS A 134 22.80 -6.71 -23.30
CA LYS A 134 23.79 -6.03 -22.45
C LYS A 134 23.02 -5.22 -21.39
N PRO A 135 22.96 -5.68 -20.11
CA PRO A 135 22.15 -5.05 -19.07
C PRO A 135 22.36 -3.55 -18.88
N ASP A 136 23.61 -3.09 -19.03
CA ASP A 136 23.98 -1.69 -18.82
C ASP A 136 23.86 -0.81 -20.08
N ASP A 137 23.55 -1.41 -21.24
CA ASP A 137 23.32 -0.68 -22.48
C ASP A 137 21.82 -0.66 -22.83
N PRO A 138 21.13 0.47 -22.61
CA PRO A 138 19.69 0.57 -22.88
C PRO A 138 19.36 0.42 -24.37
N LYS A 139 20.32 0.65 -25.27
CA LYS A 139 20.16 0.49 -26.72
C LYS A 139 20.36 -0.96 -27.18
N SER A 140 20.87 -1.83 -26.33
CA SER A 140 21.05 -3.23 -26.67
C SER A 140 19.70 -3.93 -26.89
N ARG A 141 19.75 -5.03 -27.65
CA ARG A 141 18.57 -5.81 -28.00
C ARG A 141 17.89 -6.35 -26.73
N THR A 142 16.56 -6.26 -26.67
CA THR A 142 15.77 -6.92 -25.64
C THR A 142 15.69 -8.41 -25.95
N THR A 143 16.13 -9.27 -25.02
CA THR A 143 16.10 -10.73 -25.16
C THR A 143 14.92 -11.35 -24.43
N ARG A 144 14.31 -10.62 -23.50
CA ARG A 144 13.09 -11.01 -22.80
C ARG A 144 12.28 -9.79 -22.40
N ASP A 145 10.98 -9.84 -22.66
CA ASP A 145 10.03 -8.78 -22.32
C ASP A 145 8.71 -9.41 -21.91
N VAL A 146 8.56 -9.58 -20.61
CA VAL A 146 7.37 -10.11 -19.95
C VAL A 146 6.81 -9.00 -19.06
N ASN A 147 5.51 -8.75 -19.20
CA ASN A 147 4.80 -7.73 -18.43
C ASN A 147 4.13 -8.29 -17.16
N ASP A 148 4.19 -9.60 -16.93
CA ASP A 148 3.76 -10.21 -15.67
C ASP A 148 4.53 -9.61 -14.50
N ILE A 149 3.89 -9.61 -13.34
CA ILE A 149 4.43 -9.04 -12.11
C ILE A 149 4.54 -10.13 -11.05
N ALA A 150 5.70 -10.19 -10.39
CA ALA A 150 5.88 -11.01 -9.20
C ALA A 150 5.26 -10.22 -8.04
N GLY A 151 4.11 -10.66 -7.57
CA GLY A 151 3.28 -9.96 -6.60
C GLY A 151 2.93 -10.81 -5.39
N SER A 152 2.32 -10.17 -4.40
CA SER A 152 1.90 -10.85 -3.18
C SER A 152 0.46 -11.36 -3.33
N PRO A 153 0.15 -12.62 -2.99
CA PRO A 153 -1.22 -13.10 -3.00
C PRO A 153 -2.04 -12.47 -1.86
N GLY A 154 -3.20 -11.94 -2.23
CA GLY A 154 -4.21 -11.39 -1.35
C GLY A 154 -5.42 -12.32 -1.23
N VAL A 155 -6.62 -11.83 -1.52
CA VAL A 155 -7.87 -12.59 -1.34
C VAL A 155 -8.44 -13.15 -2.64
N SER A 156 -9.26 -14.20 -2.52
CA SER A 156 -10.04 -14.71 -3.64
C SER A 156 -11.13 -13.72 -4.05
N ARG A 157 -11.54 -13.74 -5.32
CA ARG A 157 -12.60 -12.85 -5.81
C ARG A 157 -13.93 -13.11 -5.09
N SER A 158 -14.45 -12.06 -4.45
CA SER A 158 -15.72 -12.08 -3.72
C SER A 158 -16.40 -10.72 -3.74
N VAL A 159 -17.69 -10.69 -3.42
CA VAL A 159 -18.51 -9.47 -3.26
C VAL A 159 -18.95 -9.35 -1.81
N PHE A 160 -18.82 -8.13 -1.27
CA PHE A 160 -19.19 -7.81 0.10
C PHE A 160 -20.72 -7.84 0.28
N GLY A 161 -21.19 -8.53 1.32
CA GLY A 161 -22.58 -8.51 1.75
C GLY A 161 -22.79 -7.61 2.96
N SER A 162 -22.14 -7.94 4.08
CA SER A 162 -22.17 -7.13 5.30
C SER A 162 -21.01 -7.45 6.25
N GLY A 163 -20.70 -6.53 7.16
CA GLY A 163 -19.72 -6.74 8.23
C GLY A 163 -20.41 -6.68 9.60
N PRO A 164 -20.97 -7.78 10.11
CA PRO A 164 -21.70 -7.75 11.38
C PRO A 164 -20.76 -7.43 12.55
N PRO A 165 -21.15 -6.54 13.49
CA PRO A 165 -20.31 -6.16 14.62
C PRO A 165 -19.76 -7.36 15.41
N GLY A 166 -18.46 -7.37 15.65
CA GLY A 166 -17.77 -8.36 16.48
C GLY A 166 -17.46 -9.67 15.77
N GLN A 167 -17.87 -9.85 14.51
CA GLN A 167 -17.52 -11.03 13.73
C GLN A 167 -16.08 -10.99 13.24
N SER A 168 -15.47 -12.18 13.17
CA SER A 168 -14.08 -12.34 12.79
C SER A 168 -13.84 -12.25 11.27
N TRP A 169 -14.90 -12.33 10.46
CA TRP A 169 -14.88 -12.16 9.00
C TRP A 169 -16.17 -11.47 8.55
N ASP A 170 -16.24 -11.07 7.28
CA ASP A 170 -17.46 -10.49 6.71
C ASP A 170 -18.43 -11.57 6.20
N ASN A 171 -19.70 -11.22 6.05
CA ASN A 171 -20.58 -11.94 5.14
C ASN A 171 -20.24 -11.53 3.71
N TYR A 172 -19.67 -12.43 2.92
CA TYR A 172 -19.31 -12.21 1.52
C TYR A 172 -19.68 -13.42 0.65
N PHE A 173 -19.73 -13.20 -0.66
CA PHE A 173 -20.04 -14.24 -1.63
C PHE A 173 -18.88 -14.41 -2.60
N LEU A 174 -18.33 -15.62 -2.71
CA LEU A 174 -17.35 -15.93 -3.75
C LEU A 174 -18.01 -15.80 -5.12
N VAL A 175 -17.31 -15.18 -6.06
CA VAL A 175 -17.76 -15.04 -7.45
C VAL A 175 -16.70 -15.61 -8.39
N PRO A 176 -17.07 -16.24 -9.52
CA PRO A 176 -16.10 -16.78 -10.46
C PRO A 176 -15.06 -15.73 -10.88
N ASP A 177 -13.78 -16.08 -10.85
CA ASP A 177 -12.70 -15.23 -11.33
C ASP A 177 -12.26 -15.70 -12.72
N ASN A 178 -12.27 -14.81 -13.71
CA ASN A 178 -11.88 -15.17 -15.07
C ASN A 178 -10.36 -15.19 -15.28
N VAL A 179 -9.61 -14.51 -14.41
CA VAL A 179 -8.15 -14.33 -14.49
C VAL A 179 -7.46 -15.27 -13.51
N PHE A 180 -7.79 -15.17 -12.22
CA PHE A 180 -7.12 -15.93 -11.17
C PHE A 180 -7.85 -17.25 -10.87
N LYS A 181 -7.79 -18.19 -11.80
CA LYS A 181 -8.35 -19.54 -11.63
C LYS A 181 -7.48 -20.65 -12.22
N VAL A 182 -7.63 -21.86 -11.68
CA VAL A 182 -7.10 -23.10 -12.29
C VAL A 182 -8.29 -24.00 -12.61
N GLY A 183 -8.54 -24.26 -13.89
CA GLY A 183 -9.77 -24.92 -14.33
C GLY A 183 -11.00 -24.10 -13.95
N THR A 184 -11.86 -24.64 -13.08
CA THR A 184 -13.06 -23.97 -12.54
C THR A 184 -12.86 -23.43 -11.12
N ILE A 185 -11.68 -23.62 -10.53
CA ILE A 185 -11.41 -23.28 -9.13
C ILE A 185 -10.72 -21.92 -9.06
N ASN A 186 -11.33 -20.98 -8.34
CA ASN A 186 -10.70 -19.69 -8.04
C ASN A 186 -9.42 -19.90 -7.22
N THR A 187 -8.39 -19.16 -7.58
CA THR A 187 -7.19 -18.95 -6.75
C THR A 187 -7.29 -17.61 -6.03
N ARG A 188 -6.39 -17.34 -5.07
CA ARG A 188 -6.22 -16.00 -4.53
C ARG A 188 -5.72 -15.07 -5.62
N ARG A 189 -6.27 -13.86 -5.69
CA ARG A 189 -5.77 -12.83 -6.59
C ARG A 189 -4.40 -12.36 -6.11
N VAL A 190 -3.58 -11.94 -7.05
CA VAL A 190 -2.21 -11.49 -6.79
C VAL A 190 -2.11 -10.00 -7.05
N GLU A 191 -1.44 -9.26 -6.18
CA GLU A 191 -1.22 -7.83 -6.32
C GLU A 191 -0.40 -7.47 -7.55
N ASN A 192 -0.56 -6.24 -8.03
CA ASN A 192 0.25 -5.65 -9.10
C ASN A 192 1.64 -5.19 -8.64
N ARG A 193 2.10 -5.64 -7.47
CA ARG A 193 3.41 -5.33 -6.89
C ARG A 193 3.76 -6.38 -5.83
N ASN A 194 5.04 -6.71 -5.70
CA ASN A 194 5.52 -7.40 -4.51
C ASN A 194 5.48 -6.44 -3.30
N THR A 195 5.19 -6.99 -2.12
CA THR A 195 5.12 -6.25 -0.87
C THR A 195 6.49 -5.65 -0.48
N PRO A 196 6.63 -4.31 -0.40
CA PRO A 196 7.88 -3.69 0.00
C PRO A 196 8.17 -3.89 1.49
N THR A 197 9.45 -3.81 1.86
CA THR A 197 9.86 -3.95 3.27
C THR A 197 9.26 -2.86 4.16
N THR A 198 8.87 -3.24 5.38
CA THR A 198 8.51 -2.30 6.45
C THR A 198 9.73 -1.75 7.18
N ILE A 199 10.90 -2.34 7.01
CA ILE A 199 12.13 -1.91 7.68
C ILE A 199 12.52 -0.53 7.15
N ASN A 200 12.75 0.40 8.07
CA ASN A 200 13.11 1.80 7.79
C ASN A 200 12.10 2.59 6.94
N ALA A 201 10.92 2.03 6.63
CA ALA A 201 9.91 2.69 5.79
C ALA A 201 9.37 4.00 6.41
N VAL A 202 9.53 4.18 7.72
CA VAL A 202 9.18 5.43 8.44
C VAL A 202 10.04 6.62 8.01
N PHE A 203 11.25 6.39 7.48
CA PHE A 203 12.15 7.44 7.01
C PHE A 203 11.85 7.87 5.56
N ASN A 204 10.96 7.17 4.86
CA ASN A 204 10.58 7.54 3.50
C ASN A 204 9.65 8.75 3.52
N PHE A 205 10.07 9.83 2.85
CA PHE A 205 9.21 11.00 2.61
C PHE A 205 7.90 10.60 1.89
N ARG A 206 7.99 9.68 0.92
CA ARG A 206 6.84 9.06 0.25
C ARG A 206 7.17 7.59 -0.03
N ASN A 207 6.25 6.67 0.30
CA ASN A 207 6.49 5.24 0.08
C ASN A 207 6.25 4.80 -1.38
N PHE A 208 5.30 5.42 -2.10
CA PHE A 208 4.94 5.00 -3.46
C PHE A 208 5.13 6.09 -4.50
N TRP A 209 5.66 5.72 -5.66
CA TRP A 209 5.88 6.64 -6.78
C TRP A 209 4.63 6.88 -7.64
N ASP A 210 3.59 6.05 -7.48
CA ASP A 210 2.30 6.16 -8.18
C ASP A 210 1.39 7.27 -7.63
N GLY A 211 1.88 8.08 -6.69
CA GLY A 211 1.13 9.20 -6.11
C GLY A 211 0.29 8.86 -4.89
N ARG A 212 0.26 7.60 -4.43
CA ARG A 212 -0.26 7.22 -3.11
C ARG A 212 0.78 7.42 -1.99
N ALA A 213 0.42 7.08 -0.76
CA ALA A 213 1.28 7.07 0.42
C ALA A 213 1.96 8.42 0.71
N GLN A 214 1.16 9.49 0.71
CA GLN A 214 1.66 10.87 0.78
C GLN A 214 2.19 11.26 2.15
N PHE A 215 3.23 12.10 2.17
CA PHE A 215 3.80 12.72 3.36
C PHE A 215 2.75 13.45 4.22
N LEU A 216 1.89 14.24 3.58
CA LEU A 216 0.75 14.92 4.20
C LEU A 216 -0.49 14.02 4.11
N PHE A 217 -0.74 13.24 5.15
CA PHE A 217 -1.91 12.38 5.25
C PHE A 217 -3.17 13.20 5.58
N ASN A 218 -4.31 12.78 5.04
CA ASN A 218 -5.60 13.46 5.16
C ASN A 218 -6.57 12.75 6.12
N GLY A 219 -6.15 11.69 6.81
CA GLY A 219 -6.97 10.92 7.74
C GLY A 219 -7.96 9.94 7.09
N VAL A 220 -8.07 9.90 5.76
CA VAL A 220 -9.15 9.18 5.05
C VAL A 220 -8.62 8.19 4.00
N ASN A 221 -7.64 8.60 3.18
CA ASN A 221 -7.22 7.79 2.03
C ASN A 221 -5.73 7.96 1.66
N PRO A 222 -5.20 7.11 0.77
CA PRO A 222 -3.78 7.12 0.41
C PRO A 222 -3.31 8.31 -0.44
N PHE A 223 -4.21 9.18 -0.89
CA PHE A 223 -3.86 10.32 -1.73
C PHE A 223 -3.54 11.58 -0.93
N GLY A 224 -3.74 11.56 0.40
CA GLY A 224 -3.34 12.63 1.30
C GLY A 224 -3.82 14.00 0.82
N ALA A 225 -2.91 14.97 0.76
CA ALA A 225 -3.25 16.33 0.36
C ALA A 225 -3.79 16.52 -1.07
N ARG A 226 -3.66 15.51 -1.94
CA ARG A 226 -4.17 15.57 -3.32
C ARG A 226 -5.68 15.38 -3.42
N ASP A 227 -6.31 14.84 -2.38
CA ASP A 227 -7.76 14.79 -2.28
C ASP A 227 -8.27 16.04 -1.53
N PRO A 228 -8.88 17.02 -2.22
CA PRO A 228 -9.45 18.20 -1.58
C PRO A 228 -10.76 17.91 -0.84
N ASN A 229 -11.38 16.74 -1.04
CA ASN A 229 -12.67 16.36 -0.51
C ASN A 229 -12.59 15.48 0.74
N ALA A 230 -11.40 14.94 1.06
CA ALA A 230 -11.18 14.18 2.29
C ALA A 230 -11.55 15.00 3.53
N ARG A 231 -12.43 14.46 4.38
CA ARG A 231 -12.85 15.04 5.66
C ARG A 231 -12.87 13.96 6.74
N VAL A 232 -12.44 14.34 7.93
CA VAL A 232 -12.72 13.60 9.17
C VAL A 232 -13.73 14.38 10.00
N PHE A 233 -14.37 13.74 10.96
CA PHE A 233 -15.35 14.40 11.82
C PHE A 233 -14.71 14.77 13.16
N ARG A 234 -14.87 16.04 13.55
CA ARG A 234 -14.46 16.55 14.86
C ARG A 234 -15.70 16.83 15.69
N ASN A 235 -15.72 16.36 16.94
CA ASN A 235 -16.77 16.68 17.91
C ASN A 235 -16.31 17.86 18.78
N ILE A 236 -17.04 18.97 18.74
CA ILE A 236 -16.81 20.16 19.57
C ILE A 236 -18.10 20.42 20.36
N GLY A 237 -18.06 20.18 21.68
CA GLY A 237 -19.21 20.44 22.55
C GLY A 237 -20.49 19.68 22.16
N GLY A 238 -20.37 18.48 21.59
CA GLY A 238 -21.49 17.67 21.10
C GLY A 238 -21.87 17.91 19.63
N THR A 239 -21.31 18.94 18.99
CA THR A 239 -21.52 19.21 17.57
C THR A 239 -20.46 18.51 16.72
N VAL A 240 -20.90 17.66 15.80
CA VAL A 240 -20.01 16.93 14.88
C VAL A 240 -19.87 17.72 13.58
N THR A 241 -18.64 18.16 13.27
CA THR A 241 -18.35 18.98 12.08
C THR A 241 -17.29 18.30 11.20
N PRO A 242 -17.49 18.23 9.87
CA PRO A 242 -16.46 17.74 8.96
C PRO A 242 -15.31 18.75 8.86
N VAL A 243 -14.08 18.29 9.06
CA VAL A 243 -12.87 19.10 9.01
C VAL A 243 -11.84 18.46 8.07
N GLN A 244 -11.04 19.29 7.42
CA GLN A 244 -9.83 18.82 6.74
C GLN A 244 -8.71 18.67 7.76
N VAL A 245 -7.92 17.61 7.62
CA VAL A 245 -6.70 17.42 8.40
C VAL A 245 -5.50 17.24 7.49
N ARG A 246 -4.34 17.62 8.01
CA ARG A 246 -3.02 17.44 7.40
C ARG A 246 -2.11 16.93 8.50
N ILE A 247 -1.71 15.68 8.39
CA ILE A 247 -0.77 15.03 9.30
C ILE A 247 0.53 14.86 8.51
N ASP A 248 1.57 15.58 8.88
CA ASP A 248 2.89 15.49 8.26
C ASP A 248 3.67 14.26 8.73
N ASN A 249 4.79 13.93 8.07
CA ASN A 249 5.59 12.73 8.36
C ASN A 249 4.75 11.42 8.39
N ALA A 250 3.66 11.37 7.61
CA ALA A 250 2.62 10.34 7.74
C ALA A 250 2.45 9.49 6.48
N SER A 251 3.50 9.31 5.68
CA SER A 251 3.48 8.49 4.47
C SER A 251 3.07 7.03 4.74
N LEU A 252 3.45 6.48 5.90
CA LEU A 252 3.01 5.16 6.36
C LEU A 252 1.53 5.13 6.74
N ALA A 253 1.03 6.12 7.49
CA ALA A 253 -0.39 6.20 7.83
C ALA A 253 -1.26 6.36 6.57
N SER A 254 -0.79 7.17 5.61
CA SER A 254 -1.43 7.33 4.31
C SER A 254 -1.45 6.01 3.52
N GLN A 255 -0.37 5.23 3.54
CA GLN A 255 -0.35 3.92 2.88
C GLN A 255 -1.27 2.91 3.57
N ALA A 256 -1.29 2.86 4.91
CA ALA A 256 -1.96 1.82 5.68
C ALA A 256 -3.48 1.76 5.50
N VAL A 257 -4.11 2.85 5.05
CA VAL A 257 -5.56 2.89 4.79
C VAL A 257 -5.97 2.38 3.40
N GLY A 258 -5.00 2.10 2.51
CA GLY A 258 -5.25 1.62 1.15
C GLY A 258 -5.57 0.12 1.04
N PRO A 259 -4.72 -0.76 1.61
CA PRO A 259 -4.89 -2.21 1.50
C PRO A 259 -6.18 -2.76 2.11
N PRO A 260 -6.63 -2.33 3.32
CA PRO A 260 -7.76 -2.97 3.98
C PRO A 260 -9.04 -3.02 3.14
N PRO A 261 -9.51 -1.96 2.44
CA PRO A 261 -10.68 -2.03 1.56
C PRO A 261 -10.38 -2.53 0.13
N ASN A 262 -9.11 -2.75 -0.25
CA ASN A 262 -8.76 -3.17 -1.61
C ASN A 262 -9.22 -4.62 -1.83
N ASN A 263 -9.94 -4.84 -2.93
CA ASN A 263 -10.56 -6.12 -3.21
C ASN A 263 -9.55 -7.20 -3.62
N ILE A 264 -8.38 -6.85 -4.16
CA ILE A 264 -7.30 -7.80 -4.43
C ILE A 264 -6.54 -8.09 -3.14
N GLU A 265 -6.25 -7.04 -2.34
CA GLU A 265 -5.34 -7.15 -1.20
C GLU A 265 -5.99 -7.89 -0.03
N MET A 266 -7.10 -7.38 0.50
CA MET A 266 -7.62 -7.81 1.81
C MET A 266 -9.15 -7.95 1.89
N SER A 267 -9.92 -7.45 0.93
CA SER A 267 -11.37 -7.33 1.07
C SER A 267 -12.21 -7.97 -0.03
N ALA A 268 -13.46 -8.27 0.30
CA ALA A 268 -14.49 -8.49 -0.70
C ALA A 268 -14.82 -7.18 -1.43
N ASP A 269 -15.21 -7.28 -2.70
CA ASP A 269 -15.52 -6.12 -3.54
C ASP A 269 -16.69 -5.29 -2.97
N GLY A 270 -16.53 -3.97 -2.92
CA GLY A 270 -17.53 -3.03 -2.39
C GLY A 270 -17.42 -2.72 -0.88
N ARG A 271 -16.48 -3.33 -0.15
CA ARG A 271 -16.27 -3.04 1.28
C ARG A 271 -15.53 -1.71 1.51
N THR A 272 -15.96 -0.92 2.49
CA THR A 272 -15.30 0.35 2.85
C THR A 272 -14.54 0.24 4.18
N LEU A 273 -13.58 1.15 4.44
CA LEU A 273 -12.92 1.29 5.75
C LEU A 273 -13.91 1.47 6.91
N MET A 274 -15.05 2.13 6.66
CA MET A 274 -16.07 2.33 7.68
C MET A 274 -16.77 1.04 8.05
N ASP A 275 -16.98 0.14 7.10
CA ASP A 275 -17.53 -1.20 7.36
C ASP A 275 -16.54 -2.04 8.19
N ILE A 276 -15.24 -1.93 7.90
CA ILE A 276 -14.18 -2.55 8.72
C ILE A 276 -14.26 -2.04 10.15
N GLY A 277 -14.29 -0.72 10.33
CA GLY A 277 -14.36 -0.09 11.64
C GLY A 277 -15.59 -0.54 12.43
N LYS A 278 -16.78 -0.46 11.83
CA LYS A 278 -18.04 -0.89 12.47
C LYS A 278 -18.01 -2.36 12.89
N ARG A 279 -17.45 -3.24 12.05
CA ARG A 279 -17.29 -4.65 12.42
C ARG A 279 -16.32 -4.83 13.58
N LEU A 280 -15.15 -4.19 13.51
CA LEU A 280 -14.07 -4.42 14.47
C LEU A 280 -14.31 -3.79 15.83
N LEU A 281 -15.05 -2.69 15.95
CA LEU A 281 -15.20 -1.95 17.22
C LEU A 281 -15.60 -2.85 18.40
N THR A 282 -16.48 -3.83 18.19
CA THR A 282 -16.91 -4.78 19.23
C THR A 282 -16.18 -6.13 19.17
N ALA A 283 -15.26 -6.31 18.22
CA ALA A 283 -14.45 -7.51 18.10
C ALA A 283 -13.30 -7.49 19.12
N GLN A 284 -12.99 -8.67 19.66
CA GLN A 284 -11.81 -8.85 20.49
C GLN A 284 -10.55 -8.77 19.61
N PRO A 285 -9.54 -7.95 19.98
CA PRO A 285 -8.31 -7.87 19.22
C PRO A 285 -7.59 -9.21 19.13
N LEU A 286 -7.15 -9.53 17.92
CA LEU A 286 -6.36 -10.71 17.57
C LEU A 286 -7.03 -12.06 17.85
N LYS A 287 -8.37 -12.11 17.90
CA LYS A 287 -9.16 -13.30 18.31
C LYS A 287 -8.80 -14.59 17.57
N LEU A 288 -8.38 -14.49 16.32
CA LEU A 288 -8.08 -15.65 15.46
C LEU A 288 -6.62 -16.15 15.55
N GLN A 289 -5.76 -15.49 16.33
CA GLN A 289 -4.35 -15.87 16.45
C GLN A 289 -3.85 -15.86 17.91
N GLY A 290 -2.76 -16.60 18.14
CA GLY A 290 -2.01 -16.54 19.38
C GLY A 290 -1.07 -15.33 19.39
N VAL A 291 -0.80 -14.80 20.59
CA VAL A 291 0.19 -13.74 20.81
C VAL A 291 1.25 -14.30 21.75
N ALA A 292 2.51 -14.14 21.38
CA ALA A 292 3.61 -14.58 22.23
C ALA A 292 3.65 -13.75 23.51
N MET A 293 3.82 -14.42 24.67
CA MET A 293 3.85 -13.74 25.98
C MET A 293 5.05 -12.80 26.13
N ASP A 294 6.12 -13.05 25.37
CA ASP A 294 7.33 -12.24 25.28
C ASP A 294 7.32 -11.25 24.11
N ASP A 295 6.18 -11.06 23.43
CA ASP A 295 6.05 -10.02 22.41
C ASP A 295 6.32 -8.64 23.00
N SER A 296 7.17 -7.86 22.33
CA SER A 296 7.71 -6.58 22.81
C SER A 296 6.68 -5.48 23.09
N VAL A 297 5.43 -5.63 22.61
CA VAL A 297 4.36 -4.62 22.77
C VAL A 297 3.08 -5.27 23.28
N LEU A 298 2.71 -6.43 22.71
CA LEU A 298 1.46 -7.12 22.97
C LEU A 298 1.58 -8.17 24.08
N GLY A 299 2.79 -8.56 24.47
CA GLY A 299 3.04 -9.58 25.51
C GLY A 299 2.28 -9.34 26.82
N PRO A 300 2.28 -8.11 27.38
CA PRO A 300 1.50 -7.79 28.58
C PRO A 300 -0.02 -7.99 28.45
N TYR A 301 -0.53 -8.04 27.22
CA TYR A 301 -1.94 -8.23 26.91
C TYR A 301 -2.23 -9.62 26.33
N ALA A 302 -1.22 -10.47 26.14
CA ALA A 302 -1.40 -11.78 25.54
C ALA A 302 -2.23 -12.70 26.46
N LYS A 303 -3.16 -13.46 25.88
CA LYS A 303 -3.87 -14.52 26.61
C LYS A 303 -3.02 -15.79 26.66
N ALA A 304 -2.86 -16.35 27.86
CA ALA A 304 -2.01 -17.52 28.10
C ALA A 304 -2.35 -18.75 27.25
N TRP A 305 -3.61 -18.92 26.87
CA TRP A 305 -4.09 -20.08 26.10
C TRP A 305 -4.44 -19.73 24.64
N GLY A 306 -3.91 -18.61 24.13
CA GLY A 306 -4.24 -18.08 22.81
C GLY A 306 -5.60 -17.36 22.76
N GLY A 307 -6.08 -17.10 21.54
CA GLY A 307 -7.35 -16.41 21.31
C GLY A 307 -7.28 -14.89 21.50
N GLY A 308 -6.17 -14.27 21.08
CA GLY A 308 -5.98 -12.82 21.06
C GLY A 308 -5.55 -12.19 22.37
N LEU A 309 -5.98 -10.95 22.60
CA LEU A 309 -5.57 -10.13 23.74
C LEU A 309 -6.56 -10.19 24.91
N THR A 310 -6.10 -9.88 26.12
CA THR A 310 -6.91 -9.69 27.34
C THR A 310 -7.80 -8.45 27.25
N ILE A 311 -7.48 -7.52 26.36
CA ILE A 311 -8.32 -6.37 26.01
C ILE A 311 -9.61 -6.85 25.37
N ALA A 312 -10.75 -6.37 25.86
CA ALA A 312 -12.05 -6.91 25.49
C ALA A 312 -12.44 -6.58 24.03
N THR A 313 -12.20 -5.34 23.59
CA THR A 313 -12.65 -4.86 22.27
C THR A 313 -11.68 -3.87 21.64
N TYR A 314 -11.72 -3.73 20.30
CA TYR A 314 -11.03 -2.63 19.62
C TYR A 314 -11.54 -1.25 20.03
N GLN A 315 -12.82 -1.12 20.36
CA GLN A 315 -13.36 0.14 20.88
C GLN A 315 -12.59 0.62 22.11
N GLN A 316 -12.26 -0.29 23.04
CA GLN A 316 -11.44 0.05 24.21
C GLN A 316 -10.05 0.56 23.79
N LEU A 317 -9.39 -0.10 22.83
CA LEU A 317 -8.09 0.34 22.32
C LEU A 317 -8.16 1.72 21.66
N VAL A 318 -9.16 1.94 20.81
CA VAL A 318 -9.36 3.21 20.10
C VAL A 318 -9.61 4.33 21.10
N GLN A 319 -10.52 4.16 22.05
CA GLN A 319 -10.84 5.17 23.08
C GLN A 319 -9.67 5.44 24.04
N THR A 320 -8.79 4.45 24.25
CA THR A 320 -7.60 4.66 25.07
C THR A 320 -6.53 5.45 24.30
N ALA A 321 -6.45 5.25 22.99
CA ALA A 321 -5.42 5.84 22.13
C ALA A 321 -5.73 7.28 21.67
N PHE A 322 -6.99 7.60 21.38
CA PHE A 322 -7.47 8.87 20.80
C PHE A 322 -8.50 9.53 21.72
#